data_AF-A0A2Z5UPT1-F1
#
_entry.id   AF-A0A2Z5UPT1-F1
#
_cell.length_a   1.000
_cell.length_b   1.000
_cell.length_c   1.000
_cell.angle_alpha   90.00
_cell.angle_beta   90.00
_cell.angle_gamma   90.00
#
_symmetry.space_group_name_H-M   'P 1'
#
loop_
_entity.id
_entity.type
_entity.pdbx_description
1 polymer ?
#
loop_
_entity_poly.entity_id
_entity_poly.type
_entity_poly.pdbx_seq_one_letter_code
_entity_poly.pdbx_strand_id
1 'polypeptide(L)'
;MIVNVFNRVSAALFAVLLLSWTLPQAAQAQYPCGNGPGPGEVVVGQTGGGAGHAPILLCQYVGGGESGDNPNESPFRAPTKHYEPQKAGFMAAAYHIDTSSVWMSAGHKTMEAAKQRALAGCKAGTGAECYVADTLSEFGLIYVAEDAMGLLWIKAMTTLDDTTQKNATASRTVVDWNPSIELCSRNAFGCKFLGYTQTGRMPLNDNPDAQYVSDSFPNGPLTWNRWALVARPEKTPIAAWQNKSWLSSGQQKSAAARAELLARCQADGGVPCAIIAFAANGVLVQFVDAQGKVGWTSAVPNAAKPKRKTKKSLVSDDTSVAARIARACPSAAAPCRVVATYDAGTSRLDVVADVP
;
A
#
# COMPACT_ATOMS: atom_id res chain seq x y z
N MET A 1 43.94 -24.65 27.92
CA MET A 1 43.21 -25.94 27.81
C MET A 1 41.69 -25.70 27.81
N ILE A 2 41.14 -24.88 26.90
CA ILE A 2 39.68 -24.72 26.72
C ILE A 2 39.43 -24.40 25.23
N VAL A 3 39.84 -25.29 24.34
CA VAL A 3 39.54 -25.23 22.91
C VAL A 3 39.46 -26.68 22.47
N ASN A 4 38.29 -27.33 22.56
CA ASN A 4 38.00 -28.58 21.83
C ASN A 4 36.58 -29.19 22.02
N VAL A 5 35.64 -28.52 22.69
CA VAL A 5 34.29 -29.12 22.93
C VAL A 5 33.22 -28.65 21.93
N PHE A 6 33.42 -27.52 21.24
CA PHE A 6 32.37 -26.95 20.36
C PHE A 6 32.27 -27.57 18.96
N ASN A 7 33.20 -28.43 18.54
CA ASN A 7 33.26 -28.90 17.15
C ASN A 7 32.53 -30.22 16.87
N ARG A 8 31.88 -30.84 17.88
CA ARG A 8 31.20 -32.15 17.71
C ARG A 8 29.67 -32.07 17.66
N VAL A 9 29.07 -30.93 17.98
CA VAL A 9 27.59 -30.78 17.96
C VAL A 9 27.06 -30.36 16.58
N SER A 10 27.90 -29.71 15.76
CA SER A 10 27.46 -29.14 14.46
C SER A 10 27.35 -30.16 13.31
N ALA A 11 28.05 -31.29 13.38
CA ALA A 11 28.00 -32.31 12.32
C ALA A 11 26.75 -33.21 12.40
N ALA A 12 26.18 -33.41 13.59
CA ALA A 12 25.01 -34.28 13.77
C ALA A 12 23.70 -33.61 13.33
N LEU A 13 23.58 -32.28 13.44
CA LEU A 13 22.36 -31.56 13.03
C LEU A 13 22.20 -31.44 11.51
N PHE A 14 23.31 -31.44 10.74
CA PHE A 14 23.23 -31.37 9.27
C PHE A 14 22.83 -32.70 8.61
N ALA A 15 23.12 -33.84 9.25
CA ALA A 15 22.75 -35.15 8.71
C ALA A 15 21.24 -35.45 8.83
N VAL A 16 20.56 -34.92 9.86
CA VAL A 16 19.12 -35.16 10.07
C VAL A 16 18.26 -34.31 9.11
N LEU A 17 18.76 -33.16 8.65
CA LEU A 17 18.04 -32.28 7.71
C LEU A 17 18.12 -32.72 6.24
N LEU A 18 19.09 -33.55 5.87
CA LEU A 18 19.22 -34.07 4.50
C LEU A 18 18.41 -35.35 4.25
N LEU A 19 18.00 -36.08 5.30
CA LEU A 19 17.25 -37.34 5.20
C LEU A 19 15.72 -37.16 5.18
N SER A 20 15.20 -35.94 5.38
CA SER A 20 13.75 -35.67 5.35
C SER A 20 13.21 -35.30 3.96
N TRP A 21 14.07 -35.25 2.92
CA TRP A 21 13.68 -34.90 1.55
C TRP A 21 13.56 -36.09 0.58
N THR A 22 13.81 -37.32 1.04
CA THR A 22 13.71 -38.54 0.21
C THR A 22 12.50 -39.41 0.53
N LEU A 23 11.52 -38.91 1.29
CA LEU A 23 10.27 -39.62 1.50
C LEU A 23 9.38 -39.45 0.25
N PRO A 24 8.98 -40.53 -0.45
CA PRO A 24 8.03 -40.44 -1.55
C PRO A 24 6.73 -39.84 -1.00
N GLN A 25 6.34 -38.68 -1.51
CA GLN A 25 5.03 -38.13 -1.23
C GLN A 25 3.99 -39.13 -1.74
N ALA A 26 3.07 -39.56 -0.87
CA ALA A 26 1.91 -40.31 -1.30
C ALA A 26 1.13 -39.43 -2.28
N ALA A 27 1.19 -39.79 -3.57
CA ALA A 27 0.34 -39.20 -4.59
C ALA A 27 -1.11 -39.54 -4.24
N GLN A 28 -1.83 -38.57 -3.70
CA GLN A 28 -3.28 -38.64 -3.54
C GLN A 28 -3.87 -38.53 -4.95
N ALA A 29 -4.10 -39.68 -5.59
CA ALA A 29 -4.81 -39.76 -6.85
C ALA A 29 -6.27 -39.36 -6.59
N GLN A 30 -6.62 -38.12 -6.88
CA GLN A 30 -8.01 -37.68 -6.90
C GLN A 30 -8.61 -38.10 -8.24
N TYR A 31 -9.28 -39.25 -8.25
CA TYR A 31 -10.01 -39.76 -9.41
C TYR A 31 -11.20 -38.83 -9.69
N PRO A 32 -11.33 -38.25 -10.90
CA PRO A 32 -12.47 -37.39 -11.24
C PRO A 32 -13.82 -38.13 -11.21
N CYS A 33 -13.82 -39.46 -11.33
CA CYS A 33 -15.03 -40.30 -11.26
C CYS A 33 -14.75 -41.52 -10.36
N GLY A 34 -14.52 -41.31 -9.05
CA GLY A 34 -14.03 -42.33 -8.11
C GLY A 34 -14.90 -43.58 -7.93
N ASN A 35 -16.17 -43.58 -8.37
CA ASN A 35 -17.10 -44.70 -8.23
C ASN A 35 -17.86 -45.05 -9.55
N GLY A 36 -17.30 -44.69 -10.70
CA GLY A 36 -17.98 -44.76 -12.00
C GLY A 36 -18.73 -43.46 -12.35
N PRO A 37 -19.31 -43.36 -13.56
CA PRO A 37 -20.09 -42.18 -13.96
C PRO A 37 -21.28 -41.98 -13.00
N GLY A 38 -21.43 -40.75 -12.49
CA GLY A 38 -22.59 -40.39 -11.67
C GLY A 38 -23.89 -40.43 -12.47
N PRO A 39 -25.07 -40.39 -11.82
CA PRO A 39 -26.35 -40.27 -12.51
C PRO A 39 -26.34 -39.07 -13.47
N GLY A 40 -26.51 -39.33 -14.76
CA GLY A 40 -26.45 -38.29 -15.80
C GLY A 40 -25.06 -38.04 -16.37
N GLU A 41 -24.04 -38.85 -16.11
CA GLU A 41 -22.72 -38.78 -16.75
C GLU A 41 -22.46 -39.97 -17.68
N VAL A 42 -21.69 -39.74 -18.75
CA VAL A 42 -21.18 -40.79 -19.65
C VAL A 42 -19.66 -40.66 -19.81
N VAL A 43 -18.98 -41.79 -19.94
CA VAL A 43 -17.52 -41.80 -20.20
C VAL A 43 -17.28 -41.48 -21.67
N VAL A 44 -16.53 -40.41 -21.94
CA VAL A 44 -16.25 -39.91 -23.31
C VAL A 44 -14.82 -40.14 -23.76
N GLY A 45 -13.95 -40.64 -22.87
CA GLY A 45 -12.59 -40.99 -23.22
C GLY A 45 -11.77 -41.45 -22.03
N GLN A 46 -10.51 -41.80 -22.30
CA GLN A 46 -9.54 -42.21 -21.30
C GLN A 46 -8.17 -41.64 -21.68
N THR A 47 -7.42 -41.12 -20.71
CA THR A 47 -6.05 -40.67 -20.93
C THR A 47 -5.10 -41.88 -21.08
N GLY A 48 -4.05 -41.75 -21.90
CA GLY A 48 -3.04 -42.80 -22.03
C GLY A 48 -2.22 -42.95 -20.74
N GLY A 49 -2.33 -44.09 -20.06
CA GLY A 49 -1.54 -44.39 -18.86
C GLY A 49 -0.11 -44.82 -19.20
N GLY A 50 0.88 -44.32 -18.46
CA GLY A 50 2.30 -44.64 -18.63
C GLY A 50 3.14 -44.25 -17.41
N ALA A 51 4.31 -44.87 -17.24
CA ALA A 51 5.24 -44.64 -16.12
C ALA A 51 4.63 -44.80 -14.71
N GLY A 52 3.81 -45.83 -14.51
CA GLY A 52 3.22 -46.14 -13.20
C GLY A 52 1.97 -45.32 -12.85
N HIS A 53 1.47 -44.49 -13.75
CA HIS A 53 0.21 -43.78 -13.60
C HIS A 53 -0.93 -44.53 -14.30
N ALA A 54 -2.03 -44.75 -13.57
CA ALA A 54 -3.24 -45.34 -14.11
C ALA A 54 -3.92 -44.36 -15.09
N PRO A 55 -4.49 -44.86 -16.19
CA PRO A 55 -5.23 -44.04 -17.14
C PRO A 55 -6.49 -43.43 -16.48
N ILE A 56 -6.74 -42.15 -16.70
CA ILE A 56 -7.84 -41.39 -16.08
C ILE A 56 -9.04 -41.36 -17.04
N LEU A 57 -10.23 -41.71 -16.56
CA LEU A 57 -11.47 -41.61 -17.34
C LEU A 57 -11.95 -40.16 -17.44
N LEU A 58 -12.35 -39.75 -18.64
CA LEU A 58 -12.99 -38.46 -18.92
C LEU A 58 -14.50 -38.68 -18.96
N CYS A 59 -15.24 -38.08 -18.01
CA CYS A 59 -16.70 -38.16 -17.92
C CYS A 59 -17.32 -36.85 -18.44
N GLN A 60 -18.43 -36.94 -19.19
CA GLN A 60 -19.25 -35.80 -19.64
C GLN A 60 -20.66 -35.94 -19.06
N TYR A 61 -21.17 -34.87 -18.45
CA TYR A 61 -22.55 -34.81 -17.99
C TYR A 61 -23.52 -34.64 -19.17
N VAL A 62 -24.52 -35.52 -19.26
CA VAL A 62 -25.54 -35.62 -20.32
C VAL A 62 -26.99 -35.56 -19.81
N GLY A 63 -27.26 -35.30 -18.52
CA GLY A 63 -28.61 -35.46 -17.99
C GLY A 63 -29.11 -34.35 -17.05
N GLY A 64 -29.93 -33.43 -17.57
CA GLY A 64 -30.69 -32.47 -16.76
C GLY A 64 -31.58 -31.53 -17.57
N GLY A 65 -32.17 -32.01 -18.68
CA GLY A 65 -33.21 -31.29 -19.41
C GLY A 65 -34.57 -31.70 -18.89
N GLU A 66 -35.12 -30.95 -17.92
CA GLU A 66 -36.55 -31.01 -17.64
C GLU A 66 -37.29 -30.20 -18.69
N SER A 67 -37.98 -30.95 -19.55
CA SER A 67 -38.96 -30.50 -20.53
C SER A 67 -40.04 -29.63 -19.90
N GLY A 68 -39.98 -28.33 -20.17
CA GLY A 68 -41.15 -27.48 -20.28
C GLY A 68 -41.37 -27.18 -21.76
N ASP A 69 -42.06 -28.07 -22.47
CA ASP A 69 -42.39 -27.90 -23.89
C ASP A 69 -43.26 -26.66 -24.08
N ASN A 70 -42.65 -25.58 -24.55
CA ASN A 70 -43.35 -24.41 -25.06
C ASN A 70 -43.14 -24.39 -26.59
N PRO A 71 -44.13 -24.79 -27.40
CA PRO A 71 -43.96 -25.02 -28.85
C PRO A 71 -43.77 -23.74 -29.69
N ASN A 72 -43.35 -22.63 -29.08
CA ASN A 72 -43.19 -21.32 -29.74
C ASN A 72 -41.75 -20.77 -29.70
N GLU A 73 -40.74 -21.52 -29.23
CA GLU A 73 -39.36 -21.03 -29.28
C GLU A 73 -38.65 -21.41 -30.59
N SER A 74 -38.37 -20.36 -31.38
CA SER A 74 -37.65 -20.36 -32.65
C SER A 74 -36.36 -21.21 -32.62
N PRO A 75 -36.07 -22.01 -33.67
CA PRO A 75 -34.87 -22.84 -33.79
C PRO A 75 -33.56 -22.05 -33.99
N PHE A 76 -33.59 -20.72 -33.88
CA PHE A 76 -32.43 -19.83 -34.02
C PHE A 76 -31.95 -19.19 -32.71
N ARG A 77 -32.23 -19.80 -31.55
CA ARG A 77 -31.62 -19.33 -30.31
C ARG A 77 -30.14 -19.70 -30.33
N ALA A 78 -29.28 -18.71 -30.60
CA ALA A 78 -27.84 -18.81 -30.45
C ALA A 78 -27.53 -19.45 -29.08
N PRO A 79 -26.51 -20.34 -28.99
CA PRO A 79 -26.16 -21.00 -27.74
C PRO A 79 -26.07 -19.94 -26.65
N THR A 80 -26.89 -20.10 -25.61
CA THR A 80 -26.85 -19.25 -24.44
C THR A 80 -25.42 -19.35 -23.93
N LYS A 81 -24.62 -18.28 -24.10
CA LYS A 81 -23.30 -18.20 -23.50
C LYS A 81 -23.48 -18.56 -22.03
N HIS A 82 -22.98 -19.72 -21.62
CA HIS A 82 -22.86 -20.02 -20.21
C HIS A 82 -22.00 -18.92 -19.62
N TYR A 83 -22.65 -17.99 -18.93
CA TYR A 83 -21.99 -16.91 -18.24
C TYR A 83 -21.33 -17.58 -17.05
N GLU A 84 -20.07 -17.97 -17.23
CA GLU A 84 -19.26 -18.53 -16.16
C GLU A 84 -19.37 -17.55 -14.96
N PRO A 85 -19.74 -18.03 -13.77
CA PRO A 85 -20.04 -17.15 -12.65
C PRO A 85 -18.84 -16.24 -12.42
N GLN A 86 -19.04 -14.94 -12.62
CA GLN A 86 -18.02 -13.91 -12.40
C GLN A 86 -17.63 -13.94 -10.93
N LYS A 87 -16.54 -14.65 -10.63
CA LYS A 87 -15.94 -14.64 -9.31
C LYS A 87 -15.19 -13.33 -9.13
N ALA A 88 -15.27 -12.78 -7.94
CA ALA A 88 -14.63 -11.52 -7.64
C ALA A 88 -13.11 -11.72 -7.55
N GLY A 89 -12.34 -10.93 -8.32
CA GLY A 89 -10.89 -11.00 -8.36
C GLY A 89 -10.20 -10.31 -7.19
N PHE A 90 -8.94 -10.68 -6.97
CA PHE A 90 -8.07 -10.03 -6.00
C PHE A 90 -7.46 -8.76 -6.60
N MET A 91 -7.26 -7.75 -5.74
CA MET A 91 -6.59 -6.50 -6.07
C MET A 91 -5.58 -6.12 -4.99
N ALA A 92 -4.51 -5.47 -5.41
CA ALA A 92 -3.53 -4.87 -4.51
C ALA A 92 -3.14 -3.48 -5.01
N ALA A 93 -2.80 -2.61 -4.05
CA ALA A 93 -2.14 -1.34 -4.31
C ALA A 93 -0.73 -1.38 -3.72
N ALA A 94 0.24 -0.87 -4.47
CA ALA A 94 1.59 -0.64 -4.02
C ALA A 94 1.96 0.83 -4.16
N TYR A 95 2.88 1.31 -3.34
CA TYR A 95 3.38 2.68 -3.40
C TYR A 95 4.85 2.73 -2.99
N HIS A 96 5.48 3.86 -3.31
CA HIS A 96 6.81 4.20 -2.84
C HIS A 96 6.75 5.53 -2.11
N ILE A 97 7.29 5.59 -0.88
CA ILE A 97 7.15 6.74 0.01
C ILE A 97 7.74 8.04 -0.59
N ASP A 98 8.77 7.90 -1.43
CA ASP A 98 9.41 9.03 -2.11
C ASP A 98 8.65 9.53 -3.35
N THR A 99 7.46 9.01 -3.62
CA THR A 99 6.64 9.42 -4.77
C THR A 99 5.19 9.66 -4.34
N SER A 100 4.50 10.58 -4.99
CA SER A 100 3.05 10.75 -4.84
C SER A 100 2.30 9.84 -5.84
N SER A 101 2.80 8.63 -6.06
CA SER A 101 2.31 7.68 -7.06
C SER A 101 1.91 6.35 -6.44
N VAL A 102 0.89 5.73 -7.03
CA VAL A 102 0.32 4.45 -6.60
C VAL A 102 0.21 3.52 -7.81
N TRP A 103 0.53 2.25 -7.61
CA TRP A 103 0.42 1.19 -8.60
C TRP A 103 -0.64 0.21 -8.15
N MET A 104 -1.76 0.16 -8.87
CA MET A 104 -2.86 -0.74 -8.53
C MET A 104 -2.98 -1.82 -9.59
N SER A 105 -3.20 -3.05 -9.15
CA SER A 105 -3.42 -4.19 -10.03
C SER A 105 -4.61 -5.00 -9.55
N ALA A 106 -5.52 -5.33 -10.46
CA ALA A 106 -6.80 -5.97 -10.16
C ALA A 106 -7.13 -7.08 -11.15
N GLY A 107 -7.95 -8.04 -10.72
CA GLY A 107 -8.41 -9.15 -11.57
C GLY A 107 -7.57 -10.42 -11.41
N HIS A 108 -6.83 -10.55 -10.31
CA HIS A 108 -5.98 -11.69 -10.05
C HIS A 108 -6.75 -12.84 -9.41
N LYS A 109 -6.30 -14.07 -9.63
CA LYS A 109 -6.87 -15.27 -9.00
C LYS A 109 -6.47 -15.46 -7.55
N THR A 110 -5.33 -14.91 -7.15
CA THR A 110 -4.82 -15.00 -5.79
C THR A 110 -4.38 -13.62 -5.32
N MET A 111 -4.46 -13.41 -4.01
CA MET A 111 -3.97 -12.19 -3.39
C MET A 111 -2.48 -11.96 -3.64
N GLU A 112 -1.70 -13.04 -3.62
CA GLU A 112 -0.24 -12.96 -3.81
C GLU A 112 0.12 -12.51 -5.23
N ALA A 113 -0.58 -13.01 -6.25
CA ALA A 113 -0.38 -12.55 -7.63
C ALA A 113 -0.68 -11.05 -7.78
N ALA A 114 -1.77 -10.56 -7.16
CA ALA A 114 -2.10 -9.13 -7.16
C ALA A 114 -0.99 -8.29 -6.52
N LYS A 115 -0.51 -8.70 -5.34
CA LYS A 115 0.59 -8.02 -4.63
C LYS A 115 1.85 -7.98 -5.46
N GLN A 116 2.27 -9.13 -5.98
CA GLN A 116 3.49 -9.25 -6.80
C GLN A 116 3.40 -8.38 -8.05
N ARG A 117 2.25 -8.35 -8.72
CA ARG A 117 2.05 -7.50 -9.91
C ARG A 117 2.13 -6.00 -9.57
N ALA A 118 1.47 -5.56 -8.50
CA ALA A 118 1.53 -4.17 -8.06
C ALA A 118 2.95 -3.75 -7.63
N LEU A 119 3.64 -4.61 -6.87
CA LEU A 119 5.03 -4.39 -6.44
C LEU A 119 6.00 -4.36 -7.63
N ALA A 120 5.85 -5.27 -8.59
CA ALA A 120 6.67 -5.30 -9.79
C ALA A 120 6.49 -4.02 -10.62
N GLY A 121 5.25 -3.56 -10.81
CA GLY A 121 4.97 -2.28 -11.48
C GLY A 121 5.61 -1.09 -10.76
N CYS A 122 5.49 -1.05 -9.42
CA CYS A 122 6.09 0.02 -8.62
C CYS A 122 7.62 0.01 -8.68
N LYS A 123 8.25 -1.17 -8.55
CA LYS A 123 9.70 -1.33 -8.65
C LYS A 123 10.22 -0.98 -10.04
N ALA A 124 9.48 -1.34 -11.10
CA ALA A 124 9.82 -0.96 -12.46
C ALA A 124 9.75 0.56 -12.68
N GLY A 125 8.75 1.23 -12.09
CA GLY A 125 8.59 2.69 -12.21
C GLY A 125 9.60 3.49 -11.38
N THR A 126 9.96 3.00 -10.20
CA THR A 126 10.80 3.75 -9.24
C THR A 126 12.26 3.35 -9.25
N GLY A 127 12.58 2.13 -9.70
CA GLY A 127 13.90 1.51 -9.55
C GLY A 127 14.25 1.14 -8.10
N ALA A 128 13.28 1.13 -7.18
CA ALA A 128 13.48 0.91 -5.75
C ALA A 128 12.47 -0.10 -5.19
N GLU A 129 12.71 -0.57 -3.97
CA GLU A 129 11.78 -1.45 -3.27
C GLU A 129 10.52 -0.68 -2.86
N CYS A 130 9.36 -1.29 -3.10
CA CYS A 130 8.05 -0.70 -2.84
C CYS A 130 7.32 -1.45 -1.73
N TYR A 131 6.24 -0.84 -1.24
CA TYR A 131 5.41 -1.39 -0.18
C TYR A 131 4.00 -1.65 -0.68
N VAL A 132 3.41 -2.76 -0.22
CA VAL A 132 1.96 -2.98 -0.39
C VAL A 132 1.23 -2.01 0.54
N ALA A 133 0.38 -1.17 -0.03
CA ALA A 133 -0.40 -0.19 0.70
C ALA A 133 -1.64 -0.83 1.33
N ASP A 134 -2.42 -1.51 0.50
CA ASP A 134 -3.62 -2.23 0.93
C ASP A 134 -3.98 -3.30 -0.12
N THR A 135 -4.87 -4.20 0.27
CA THR A 135 -5.31 -5.32 -0.55
C THR A 135 -6.79 -5.59 -0.40
N LEU A 136 -7.39 -6.16 -1.43
CA LEU A 136 -8.80 -6.48 -1.47
C LEU A 136 -9.01 -7.88 -2.03
N SER A 137 -9.74 -8.71 -1.27
CA SER A 137 -10.40 -9.89 -1.81
C SER A 137 -11.82 -9.48 -2.18
N GLU A 138 -12.27 -9.89 -3.36
CA GLU A 138 -13.63 -9.68 -3.85
C GLU A 138 -13.97 -8.28 -4.39
N PHE A 139 -15.26 -7.94 -4.41
CA PHE A 139 -15.79 -6.67 -4.90
C PHE A 139 -15.52 -5.55 -3.90
N GLY A 140 -14.96 -4.45 -4.39
CA GLY A 140 -14.58 -3.33 -3.54
C GLY A 140 -13.80 -2.25 -4.26
N LEU A 141 -13.30 -1.32 -3.46
CA LEU A 141 -12.72 -0.06 -3.89
C LEU A 141 -11.41 0.16 -3.12
N ILE A 142 -10.35 0.55 -3.82
CA ILE A 142 -9.17 1.16 -3.20
C ILE A 142 -9.26 2.66 -3.40
N TYR A 143 -9.36 3.39 -2.30
CA TYR A 143 -9.35 4.85 -2.28
C TYR A 143 -7.92 5.35 -2.08
N VAL A 144 -7.62 6.50 -2.70
CA VAL A 144 -6.31 7.16 -2.60
C VAL A 144 -6.54 8.63 -2.26
N ALA A 145 -6.01 9.05 -1.13
CA ALA A 145 -5.90 10.44 -0.75
C ALA A 145 -4.42 10.84 -0.66
N GLU A 146 -4.17 12.13 -0.76
CA GLU A 146 -2.87 12.75 -0.60
C GLU A 146 -3.00 13.80 0.49
N ASP A 147 -2.08 13.83 1.45
CA ASP A 147 -2.02 14.96 2.38
C ASP A 147 -1.33 16.17 1.75
N ALA A 148 -1.31 17.28 2.48
CA ALA A 148 -0.74 18.51 1.96
C ALA A 148 0.81 18.46 1.84
N MET A 149 1.44 17.38 2.30
CA MET A 149 2.87 17.08 2.13
C MET A 149 3.14 16.14 0.93
N GLY A 150 2.11 15.72 0.20
CA GLY A 150 2.27 14.80 -0.92
C GLY A 150 2.41 13.33 -0.52
N LEU A 151 2.16 12.99 0.75
CA LEU A 151 2.16 11.61 1.22
C LEU A 151 0.80 10.96 0.93
N LEU A 152 0.87 9.71 0.47
CA LEU A 152 -0.32 8.95 0.10
C LEU A 152 -0.96 8.27 1.31
N TRP A 153 -2.28 8.33 1.34
CA TRP A 153 -3.16 7.66 2.28
C TRP A 153 -4.06 6.74 1.46
N ILE A 154 -3.80 5.44 1.52
CA ILE A 154 -4.46 4.44 0.68
C ILE A 154 -5.27 3.51 1.57
N LYS A 155 -6.52 3.25 1.21
CA LYS A 155 -7.40 2.36 1.97
C LYS A 155 -8.31 1.55 1.05
N ALA A 156 -8.26 0.22 1.21
CA ALA A 156 -9.18 -0.70 0.59
C ALA A 156 -10.47 -0.83 1.42
N MET A 157 -11.58 -1.02 0.72
CA MET A 157 -12.89 -1.28 1.29
C MET A 157 -13.60 -2.30 0.42
N THR A 158 -14.01 -3.43 0.99
CA THR A 158 -14.95 -4.35 0.36
C THR A 158 -16.29 -3.65 0.26
N THR A 159 -16.98 -3.74 -0.89
CA THR A 159 -18.31 -3.15 -1.01
C THR A 159 -19.18 -3.66 0.14
N LEU A 160 -19.68 -2.71 0.93
CA LEU A 160 -20.76 -2.90 1.88
C LEU A 160 -21.94 -3.56 1.12
N ASP A 161 -22.75 -4.35 1.83
CA ASP A 161 -23.86 -5.16 1.30
C ASP A 161 -24.66 -4.54 0.12
N ASP A 162 -25.37 -5.36 -0.66
CA ASP A 162 -26.16 -4.94 -1.84
C ASP A 162 -27.08 -3.72 -1.57
N THR A 163 -27.57 -3.56 -0.33
CA THR A 163 -28.34 -2.41 0.14
C THR A 163 -27.51 -1.13 0.16
N THR A 164 -26.30 -1.21 0.70
CA THR A 164 -25.35 -0.12 0.74
C THR A 164 -24.81 0.17 -0.66
N GLN A 165 -24.60 -0.84 -1.50
CA GLN A 165 -24.21 -0.69 -2.90
C GLN A 165 -25.31 0.01 -3.74
N LYS A 166 -26.59 -0.33 -3.54
CA LYS A 166 -27.71 0.37 -4.20
C LYS A 166 -27.81 1.83 -3.75
N ASN A 167 -27.65 2.11 -2.45
CA ASN A 167 -27.62 3.49 -1.95
C ASN A 167 -26.38 4.25 -2.43
N ALA A 168 -25.26 3.55 -2.57
CA ALA A 168 -23.99 4.03 -3.08
C ALA A 168 -24.01 4.42 -4.56
N THR A 169 -24.75 3.67 -5.37
CA THR A 169 -24.89 3.92 -6.81
C THR A 169 -26.03 4.88 -7.12
N ALA A 170 -27.10 4.88 -6.30
CA ALA A 170 -28.26 5.76 -6.47
C ALA A 170 -28.08 7.16 -5.86
N SER A 171 -27.13 7.32 -4.93
CA SER A 171 -26.79 8.63 -4.39
C SER A 171 -25.33 8.94 -4.70
N ARG A 172 -25.05 10.18 -5.05
CA ARG A 172 -23.68 10.73 -5.18
C ARG A 172 -22.84 10.61 -3.87
N THR A 173 -23.29 9.90 -2.84
CA THR A 173 -22.74 9.91 -1.47
C THR A 173 -21.61 8.91 -1.21
N VAL A 174 -21.31 7.95 -2.09
CA VAL A 174 -20.01 7.20 -2.00
C VAL A 174 -18.83 8.11 -2.29
N VAL A 175 -19.08 9.20 -3.02
CA VAL A 175 -18.11 10.27 -3.17
C VAL A 175 -18.00 11.09 -1.88
N ASP A 176 -19.02 11.07 -1.01
CA ASP A 176 -19.05 11.86 0.22
C ASP A 176 -18.37 11.15 1.39
N TRP A 177 -18.41 9.81 1.48
CA TRP A 177 -17.61 9.06 2.45
C TRP A 177 -16.39 8.39 1.80
N ASN A 178 -15.21 8.85 2.19
CA ASN A 178 -13.94 8.38 1.67
C ASN A 178 -13.02 7.98 2.83
N PRO A 179 -12.76 6.68 3.03
CA PRO A 179 -11.99 6.22 4.19
C PRO A 179 -10.53 6.65 4.14
N SER A 180 -9.98 6.92 2.94
CA SER A 180 -8.62 7.46 2.81
C SER A 180 -8.57 8.92 3.23
N ILE A 181 -9.60 9.72 2.92
CA ILE A 181 -9.72 11.10 3.41
C ILE A 181 -9.98 11.14 4.91
N GLU A 182 -10.80 10.24 5.43
CA GLU A 182 -11.03 10.12 6.88
C GLU A 182 -9.72 9.75 7.60
N LEU A 183 -9.01 8.73 7.12
CA LEU A 183 -7.74 8.32 7.68
C LEU A 183 -6.70 9.45 7.58
N CYS A 184 -6.60 10.09 6.42
CA CYS A 184 -5.72 11.23 6.21
C CYS A 184 -6.08 12.39 7.15
N SER A 185 -7.35 12.79 7.24
CA SER A 185 -7.76 13.96 8.06
C SER A 185 -7.57 13.75 9.56
N ARG A 186 -7.52 12.50 10.03
CA ARG A 186 -7.22 12.14 11.42
C ARG A 186 -5.73 12.20 11.75
N ASN A 187 -4.87 11.86 10.80
CA ASN A 187 -3.44 11.65 11.05
C ASN A 187 -2.54 12.69 10.38
N ALA A 188 -3.08 13.41 9.40
CA ALA A 188 -2.42 14.39 8.56
C ALA A 188 -3.35 15.59 8.32
N PHE A 189 -2.91 16.49 7.44
CA PHE A 189 -3.49 17.82 7.30
C PHE A 189 -3.62 18.15 5.82
N GLY A 190 -4.70 18.84 5.45
CA GLY A 190 -4.99 19.23 4.07
C GLY A 190 -5.07 18.07 3.11
N CYS A 191 -5.97 17.15 3.41
CA CYS A 191 -6.17 15.96 2.62
C CYS A 191 -6.95 16.28 1.35
N LYS A 192 -6.44 15.81 0.22
CA LYS A 192 -7.07 15.89 -1.09
C LYS A 192 -7.34 14.49 -1.59
N PHE A 193 -8.54 14.29 -2.14
CA PHE A 193 -8.85 13.03 -2.80
C PHE A 193 -8.21 12.98 -4.18
N LEU A 194 -7.47 11.91 -4.48
CA LEU A 194 -6.88 11.70 -5.80
C LEU A 194 -7.76 10.86 -6.70
N GLY A 195 -8.39 9.83 -6.16
CA GLY A 195 -9.24 8.93 -6.93
C GLY A 195 -9.41 7.57 -6.25
N TYR A 196 -10.14 6.69 -6.92
CA TYR A 196 -10.33 5.32 -6.48
C TYR A 196 -10.26 4.37 -7.68
N THR A 197 -9.93 3.10 -7.41
CA THR A 197 -10.05 2.01 -8.39
C THR A 197 -10.99 0.96 -7.84
N GLN A 198 -11.87 0.45 -8.69
CA GLN A 198 -12.83 -0.59 -8.33
C GLN A 198 -12.40 -1.95 -8.87
N THR A 199 -12.57 -3.00 -8.07
CA THR A 199 -12.60 -4.37 -8.60
C THR A 199 -13.93 -4.57 -9.31
N GLY A 200 -13.94 -4.42 -10.63
CA GLY A 200 -15.12 -4.74 -11.44
C GLY A 200 -15.46 -6.23 -11.36
N ARG A 201 -16.61 -6.62 -11.93
CA ARG A 201 -16.86 -8.04 -12.24
C ARG A 201 -15.91 -8.48 -13.34
N MET A 202 -14.80 -9.08 -12.92
CA MET A 202 -13.75 -9.55 -13.79
C MET A 202 -13.88 -11.06 -13.98
N PRO A 203 -13.78 -11.58 -15.21
CA PRO A 203 -13.66 -13.02 -15.40
C PRO A 203 -12.35 -13.48 -14.76
N LEU A 204 -12.43 -14.40 -13.79
CA LEU A 204 -11.24 -15.07 -13.29
C LEU A 204 -10.74 -16.03 -14.38
N ASN A 205 -9.51 -15.84 -14.85
CA ASN A 205 -8.89 -16.74 -15.80
C ASN A 205 -7.65 -17.37 -15.18
N ASP A 206 -7.40 -18.64 -15.52
CA ASP A 206 -6.29 -19.47 -15.09
C ASP A 206 -4.92 -19.00 -15.58
N ASN A 207 -4.90 -18.18 -16.64
CA ASN A 207 -3.68 -17.59 -17.15
C ASN A 207 -3.37 -16.23 -16.46
N PRO A 208 -2.27 -16.12 -15.68
CA PRO A 208 -1.86 -14.87 -15.04
C PRO A 208 -1.45 -13.76 -16.02
N ASP A 209 -1.16 -14.12 -17.28
CA ASP A 209 -0.82 -13.20 -18.36
C ASP A 209 -2.04 -12.87 -19.25
N ALA A 210 -3.23 -13.35 -18.91
CA ALA A 210 -4.44 -13.01 -19.67
C ALA A 210 -4.75 -11.50 -19.55
N GLN A 211 -5.20 -10.91 -20.66
CA GLN A 211 -5.50 -9.48 -20.86
C GLN A 211 -6.60 -8.88 -19.95
N TYR A 212 -7.01 -9.56 -18.88
CA TYR A 212 -8.09 -9.13 -17.98
C TYR A 212 -7.58 -8.47 -16.69
N VAL A 213 -6.26 -8.38 -16.48
CA VAL A 213 -5.69 -7.57 -15.39
C VAL A 213 -5.89 -6.10 -15.72
N SER A 214 -6.61 -5.38 -14.85
CA SER A 214 -6.70 -3.92 -14.94
C SER A 214 -5.61 -3.33 -14.07
N ASP A 215 -4.48 -3.03 -14.70
CA ASP A 215 -3.40 -2.27 -14.08
C ASP A 215 -3.70 -0.77 -14.21
N SER A 216 -3.66 -0.08 -13.09
CA SER A 216 -3.65 1.37 -13.03
C SER A 216 -2.29 1.80 -12.50
N PHE A 217 -1.35 1.93 -13.43
CA PHE A 217 0.02 2.37 -13.16
C PHE A 217 0.19 3.81 -13.65
N PRO A 218 0.99 4.65 -12.95
CA PRO A 218 1.30 5.98 -13.41
C PRO A 218 1.95 5.93 -14.79
N ASN A 219 1.47 6.79 -15.70
CA ASN A 219 2.07 6.98 -17.02
C ASN A 219 2.90 8.27 -17.00
N GLY A 220 4.15 8.18 -17.47
CA GLY A 220 5.05 9.33 -17.59
C GLY A 220 5.97 9.54 -16.38
N PRO A 221 6.60 10.73 -16.27
CA PRO A 221 7.53 11.04 -15.20
C PRO A 221 6.86 10.96 -13.82
N LEU A 222 7.52 10.29 -12.87
CA LEU A 222 7.05 10.25 -11.49
C LEU A 222 7.30 11.58 -10.79
N THR A 223 6.32 12.03 -10.00
CA THR A 223 6.49 13.15 -9.07
C THR A 223 7.17 12.65 -7.81
N TRP A 224 8.44 13.02 -7.65
CA TRP A 224 9.25 12.65 -6.48
C TRP A 224 9.06 13.67 -5.36
N ASN A 225 8.81 13.14 -4.16
CA ASN A 225 8.76 13.90 -2.93
C ASN A 225 10.13 14.49 -2.63
N ARG A 226 10.15 15.77 -2.27
CA ARG A 226 11.32 16.44 -1.70
C ARG A 226 11.20 16.41 -0.20
N TRP A 227 12.25 15.98 0.48
CA TRP A 227 12.24 15.74 1.93
C TRP A 227 13.03 16.82 2.66
N ALA A 228 12.44 17.34 3.73
CA ALA A 228 13.14 18.01 4.82
C ALA A 228 13.06 17.12 6.08
N LEU A 229 14.17 16.92 6.77
CA LEU A 229 14.33 16.05 7.92
C LEU A 229 15.10 16.78 9.01
N VAL A 230 14.70 16.60 10.27
CA VAL A 230 15.45 17.08 11.43
C VAL A 230 15.78 15.91 12.36
N ALA A 231 17.04 15.82 12.76
CA ALA A 231 17.53 14.85 13.72
C ALA A 231 17.98 15.52 15.02
N ARG A 232 17.80 14.79 16.14
CA ARG A 232 18.37 15.13 17.44
C ARG A 232 18.99 13.89 18.12
N PRO A 233 19.99 14.09 18.99
CA PRO A 233 20.49 13.08 19.91
C PRO A 233 19.38 12.50 20.79
N GLU A 234 19.35 11.18 20.95
CA GLU A 234 18.41 10.50 21.87
C GLU A 234 18.84 10.60 23.33
N LYS A 235 20.11 10.93 23.56
CA LYS A 235 20.74 11.12 24.87
C LYS A 235 21.46 12.46 24.88
N THR A 236 21.88 12.90 26.06
CA THR A 236 22.70 14.11 26.21
C THR A 236 23.96 13.98 25.34
N PRO A 237 24.11 14.82 24.30
CA PRO A 237 25.31 14.80 23.49
C PRO A 237 26.46 15.47 24.23
N ILE A 238 27.65 15.41 23.65
CA ILE A 238 28.78 16.24 24.08
C ILE A 238 28.40 17.74 24.09
N ALA A 239 28.93 18.49 25.06
CA ALA A 239 28.48 19.84 25.44
C ALA A 239 28.37 20.82 24.26
N ALA A 240 29.26 20.74 23.26
CA ALA A 240 29.25 21.57 22.06
C ALA A 240 27.98 21.44 21.19
N TRP A 241 27.14 20.42 21.45
CA TRP A 241 25.95 20.10 20.66
C TRP A 241 24.65 19.96 21.47
N GLN A 242 24.64 20.31 22.76
CA GLN A 242 23.47 20.12 23.63
C GLN A 242 22.24 20.95 23.25
N ASN A 243 22.39 21.95 22.37
CA ASN A 243 21.32 22.81 21.86
C ASN A 243 21.40 22.94 20.34
N LYS A 244 21.56 21.82 19.64
CA LYS A 244 21.68 21.80 18.19
C LYS A 244 20.79 20.72 17.60
N SER A 245 20.23 21.04 16.44
CA SER A 245 19.47 20.12 15.60
C SER A 245 20.16 19.99 14.25
N TRP A 246 20.17 18.80 13.68
CA TRP A 246 20.73 18.55 12.35
C TRP A 246 19.59 18.57 11.36
N LEU A 247 19.74 19.34 10.28
CA LEU A 247 18.74 19.53 9.25
C LEU A 247 19.29 19.04 7.90
N SER A 248 18.48 18.28 7.17
CA SER A 248 18.70 18.00 5.75
C SER A 248 17.43 18.32 4.96
N SER A 249 17.53 19.03 3.85
CA SER A 249 16.41 19.30 2.94
C SER A 249 16.81 19.19 1.46
N GLY A 250 15.83 19.15 0.54
CA GLY A 250 16.02 19.08 -0.91
C GLY A 250 16.20 17.67 -1.49
N GLN A 251 16.24 16.65 -0.63
CA GLN A 251 16.55 15.28 -1.03
C GLN A 251 15.32 14.55 -1.58
N GLN A 252 15.48 13.76 -2.65
CA GLN A 252 14.39 12.95 -3.22
C GLN A 252 14.26 11.56 -2.62
N LYS A 253 15.32 11.06 -1.97
CA LYS A 253 15.36 9.69 -1.43
C LYS A 253 15.35 9.75 0.09
N SER A 254 14.20 9.56 0.72
CA SER A 254 14.02 9.68 2.18
C SER A 254 14.96 8.76 2.96
N ALA A 255 15.12 7.51 2.51
CA ALA A 255 15.99 6.54 3.19
C ALA A 255 17.46 6.99 3.20
N ALA A 256 17.95 7.47 2.06
CA ALA A 256 19.32 7.99 1.94
C ALA A 256 19.50 9.27 2.76
N ALA A 257 18.57 10.22 2.65
CA ALA A 257 18.59 11.47 3.41
C ALA A 257 18.56 11.22 4.92
N ARG A 258 17.74 10.25 5.37
CA ARG A 258 17.66 9.83 6.78
C ARG A 258 18.98 9.22 7.24
N ALA A 259 19.56 8.31 6.46
CA ALA A 259 20.82 7.67 6.80
C ALA A 259 21.97 8.69 6.91
N GLU A 260 22.08 9.60 5.94
CA GLU A 260 23.08 10.67 5.94
C GLU A 260 22.93 11.59 7.16
N LEU A 261 21.71 12.04 7.44
CA LEU A 261 21.45 12.95 8.54
C LEU A 261 21.71 12.32 9.90
N LEU A 262 21.30 11.06 10.09
CA LEU A 262 21.54 10.33 11.34
C LEU A 262 23.03 10.04 11.55
N ALA A 263 23.75 9.65 10.49
CA ALA A 263 25.18 9.43 10.56
C ALA A 263 25.93 10.72 10.93
N ARG A 264 25.55 11.85 10.34
CA ARG A 264 26.12 13.17 10.67
C ARG A 264 25.85 13.55 12.12
N CYS A 265 24.61 13.43 12.57
CA CYS A 265 24.22 13.73 13.95
C CYS A 265 24.99 12.86 14.97
N GLN A 266 25.12 11.56 14.69
CA GLN A 266 25.85 10.64 15.56
C GLN A 266 27.35 10.94 15.59
N ALA A 267 27.95 11.26 14.44
CA ALA A 267 29.36 11.62 14.35
C ALA A 267 29.68 12.89 15.13
N ASP A 268 28.81 13.90 15.04
CA ASP A 268 28.98 15.17 15.74
C ASP A 268 28.66 15.04 17.25
N GLY A 269 27.57 14.36 17.61
CA GLY A 269 27.07 14.28 19.00
C GLY A 269 27.69 13.17 19.87
N GLY A 270 28.32 12.16 19.26
CA GLY A 270 28.91 11.01 19.95
C GLY A 270 27.89 10.02 20.55
N VAL A 271 26.61 10.15 20.20
CA VAL A 271 25.50 9.33 20.71
C VAL A 271 24.51 9.00 19.59
N PRO A 272 23.68 7.95 19.73
CA PRO A 272 22.59 7.68 18.80
C PRO A 272 21.67 8.89 18.62
N CYS A 273 21.19 9.07 17.40
CA CYS A 273 20.25 10.12 17.03
C CYS A 273 18.97 9.54 16.44
N ALA A 274 17.89 10.32 16.51
CA ALA A 274 16.60 10.00 15.91
C ALA A 274 16.08 11.16 15.05
N ILE A 275 15.28 10.84 14.03
CA ILE A 275 14.51 11.84 13.29
C ILE A 275 13.35 12.28 14.18
N ILE A 276 13.29 13.56 14.49
CA ILE A 276 12.26 14.14 15.37
C ILE A 276 11.15 14.88 14.60
N ALA A 277 11.43 15.29 13.36
CA ALA A 277 10.46 15.95 12.49
C ALA A 277 10.84 15.73 11.03
N PHE A 278 9.84 15.71 10.15
CA PHE A 278 10.03 15.66 8.71
C PHE A 278 8.90 16.39 7.98
N ALA A 279 9.17 16.77 6.73
CA ALA A 279 8.16 17.23 5.78
C ALA A 279 8.49 16.68 4.39
N ALA A 280 7.49 16.13 3.70
CA ALA A 280 7.56 15.88 2.26
C ALA A 280 6.90 17.06 1.53
N ASN A 281 7.53 17.59 0.48
CA ASN A 281 7.07 18.73 -0.35
C ASN A 281 6.57 19.99 0.39
N GLY A 282 6.85 20.09 1.69
CA GLY A 282 6.35 21.12 2.59
C GLY A 282 7.48 21.93 3.19
N VAL A 283 7.21 22.54 4.34
CA VAL A 283 8.21 23.24 5.14
C VAL A 283 8.34 22.61 6.52
N LEU A 284 9.56 22.54 7.03
CA LEU A 284 9.80 22.36 8.47
C LEU A 284 9.85 23.72 9.13
N VAL A 285 9.14 23.85 10.25
CA VAL A 285 9.05 25.06 11.05
C VAL A 285 9.73 24.80 12.38
N GLN A 286 10.78 25.57 12.65
CA GLN A 286 11.39 25.65 13.97
C GLN A 286 10.66 26.72 14.77
N PHE A 287 10.26 26.41 16.00
CA PHE A 287 9.57 27.36 16.87
C PHE A 287 10.07 27.25 18.31
N VAL A 288 9.86 28.31 19.08
CA VAL A 288 10.06 28.33 20.53
C VAL A 288 8.71 28.47 21.21
N ASP A 289 8.44 27.62 22.20
CA ASP A 289 7.24 27.71 23.03
C ASP A 289 7.32 28.77 24.13
N ALA A 290 6.20 28.94 24.85
CA ALA A 290 6.11 29.91 25.94
C ALA A 290 7.11 29.65 27.07
N GLN A 291 7.66 28.45 27.16
CA GLN A 291 8.66 28.03 28.15
C GLN A 291 10.10 28.18 27.62
N GLY A 292 10.29 28.71 26.40
CA GLY A 292 11.61 28.81 25.80
C GLY A 292 12.11 27.50 25.19
N LYS A 293 11.27 26.47 25.07
CA LYS A 293 11.67 25.17 24.52
C LYS A 293 11.50 25.15 23.01
N VAL A 294 12.55 24.71 22.32
CA VAL A 294 12.55 24.58 20.87
C VAL A 294 11.79 23.33 20.42
N GLY A 295 10.79 23.55 19.57
CA GLY A 295 10.01 22.54 18.89
C GLY A 295 10.13 22.61 17.37
N TRP A 296 9.67 21.54 16.72
CA TRP A 296 9.65 21.39 15.27
C TRP A 296 8.28 20.90 14.82
N THR A 297 7.78 21.43 13.70
CA THR A 297 6.53 20.95 13.08
C THR A 297 6.60 21.08 11.56
N SER A 298 5.81 20.26 10.87
CA SER A 298 5.66 20.31 9.41
C SER A 298 4.48 21.21 9.03
N ALA A 299 4.61 21.98 7.95
CA ALA A 299 3.51 22.77 7.38
C ALA A 299 3.59 22.80 5.86
N VAL A 300 2.59 23.40 5.21
CA VAL A 300 2.64 23.67 3.77
C VAL A 300 2.99 25.13 3.52
N PRO A 301 3.97 25.42 2.65
CA PRO A 301 4.30 26.79 2.29
C PRO A 301 3.09 27.42 1.60
N ASN A 302 2.69 28.60 2.04
CA ASN A 302 1.65 29.40 1.39
C ASN A 302 0.35 28.62 1.10
N ALA A 303 -0.16 27.84 2.08
CA ALA A 303 -1.50 27.27 1.98
C ALA A 303 -2.46 28.40 1.59
N ALA A 304 -2.86 28.42 0.32
CA ALA A 304 -3.66 29.50 -0.22
C ALA A 304 -4.93 29.56 0.63
N LYS A 305 -5.27 30.74 1.18
CA LYS A 305 -6.55 30.93 1.86
C LYS A 305 -7.62 30.30 0.97
N PRO A 306 -8.37 29.29 1.42
CA PRO A 306 -9.24 28.54 0.54
C PRO A 306 -10.16 29.55 -0.16
N LYS A 307 -10.11 29.53 -1.50
CA LYS A 307 -10.89 30.44 -2.33
C LYS A 307 -12.37 30.08 -2.16
N ARG A 308 -13.01 30.66 -1.13
CA ARG A 308 -14.42 30.52 -0.76
C ARG A 308 -14.82 29.06 -0.47
N LYS A 309 -15.33 28.80 0.74
CA LYS A 309 -15.87 27.47 1.12
C LYS A 309 -17.03 27.09 0.17
N THR A 310 -16.72 26.44 -0.95
CA THR A 310 -17.73 25.66 -1.66
C THR A 310 -18.04 24.49 -0.74
N LYS A 311 -19.32 24.12 -0.60
CA LYS A 311 -19.82 23.10 0.33
C LYS A 311 -19.17 21.69 0.18
N LYS A 312 -18.20 21.52 -0.72
CA LYS A 312 -17.54 20.27 -1.08
C LYS A 312 -16.03 20.22 -0.81
N SER A 313 -15.39 21.30 -0.39
CA SER A 313 -13.95 21.26 -0.05
C SER A 313 -13.77 20.93 1.43
N LEU A 314 -13.42 19.68 1.72
CA LEU A 314 -13.00 19.21 3.05
C LEU A 314 -11.54 19.58 3.39
N VAL A 315 -10.90 20.44 2.61
CA VAL A 315 -9.55 20.92 2.90
C VAL A 315 -9.63 21.87 4.11
N SER A 316 -9.19 21.41 5.28
CA SER A 316 -9.18 22.24 6.48
C SER A 316 -8.17 23.38 6.36
N ASP A 317 -8.49 24.53 6.96
CA ASP A 317 -7.62 25.71 7.07
C ASP A 317 -6.32 25.43 7.89
N ASP A 318 -6.14 24.21 8.41
CA ASP A 318 -5.09 23.84 9.37
C ASP A 318 -3.71 23.56 8.76
N THR A 319 -3.54 23.73 7.45
CA THR A 319 -2.28 23.37 6.76
C THR A 319 -1.21 24.47 6.81
N SER A 320 -1.61 25.70 7.07
CA SER A 320 -0.71 26.85 7.11
C SER A 320 0.26 26.79 8.30
N VAL A 321 1.43 27.41 8.17
CA VAL A 321 2.40 27.58 9.28
C VAL A 321 1.72 28.15 10.52
N ALA A 322 0.88 29.18 10.36
CA ALA A 322 0.17 29.82 11.48
C ALA A 322 -0.75 28.84 12.22
N ALA A 323 -1.54 28.04 11.49
CA ALA A 323 -2.43 27.07 12.10
C ALA A 323 -1.66 25.92 12.78
N ARG A 324 -0.56 25.47 12.19
CA ARG A 324 0.32 24.46 12.79
C ARG A 324 0.94 24.92 14.10
N ILE A 325 1.41 26.17 14.13
CA ILE A 325 1.96 26.79 15.34
C ILE A 325 0.89 26.97 16.41
N ALA A 326 -0.31 27.44 16.05
CA ALA A 326 -1.43 27.56 16.99
C ALA A 326 -1.80 26.21 17.64
N ARG A 327 -1.75 25.11 16.88
CA ARG A 327 -2.02 23.75 17.41
C ARG A 327 -0.88 23.21 18.28
N ALA A 328 0.37 23.43 17.86
CA ALA A 328 1.53 23.02 18.65
C ALA A 328 1.59 23.76 20.00
N CYS A 329 1.00 24.94 20.06
CA CYS A 329 1.11 25.86 21.19
C CYS A 329 -0.26 26.45 21.56
N PRO A 330 -1.15 25.67 22.19
CA PRO A 330 -2.54 26.08 22.43
C PRO A 330 -2.70 27.15 23.52
N SER A 331 -1.63 27.54 24.22
CA SER A 331 -1.69 28.52 25.32
C SER A 331 -1.83 29.95 24.79
N ALA A 332 -2.82 30.68 25.32
CA ALA A 332 -3.08 32.08 24.99
C ALA A 332 -2.10 33.08 25.66
N ALA A 333 -1.33 32.64 26.66
CA ALA A 333 -0.53 33.54 27.49
C ALA A 333 0.75 34.05 26.79
N ALA A 334 1.31 33.27 25.86
CA ALA A 334 2.38 33.70 24.96
C ALA A 334 2.36 32.81 23.71
N PRO A 335 2.09 33.36 22.51
CA PRO A 335 2.09 32.55 21.29
C PRO A 335 3.50 32.07 21.00
N CYS A 336 3.62 30.85 20.49
CA CYS A 336 4.87 30.34 19.98
C CYS A 336 5.49 31.28 18.95
N ARG A 337 6.80 31.47 19.05
CA ARG A 337 7.57 32.27 18.10
C ARG A 337 8.17 31.34 17.06
N VAL A 338 7.84 31.58 15.79
CA VAL A 338 8.55 30.93 14.68
C VAL A 338 9.98 31.50 14.63
N VAL A 339 10.96 30.61 14.69
CA VAL A 339 12.39 30.94 14.58
C VAL A 339 12.81 30.93 13.12
N ALA A 340 12.47 29.85 12.42
CA ALA A 340 12.90 29.61 11.06
C ALA A 340 11.94 28.67 10.33
N THR A 341 11.97 28.74 9.00
CA THR A 341 11.28 27.81 8.10
C THR A 341 12.27 27.26 7.07
N TYR A 342 12.14 25.97 6.78
CA TYR A 342 13.03 25.24 5.89
C TYR A 342 12.21 24.50 4.85
N ASP A 343 12.34 24.91 3.60
CA ASP A 343 11.59 24.36 2.48
C ASP A 343 12.19 23.03 2.01
N ALA A 344 11.35 22.01 1.89
CA ALA A 344 11.77 20.68 1.50
C ALA A 344 12.31 20.62 0.07
N GLY A 345 11.93 21.54 -0.81
CA GLY A 345 12.44 21.68 -2.17
C GLY A 345 13.81 22.35 -2.27
N THR A 346 14.29 23.03 -1.22
CA THR A 346 15.60 23.68 -1.22
C THR A 346 16.67 22.76 -0.62
N SER A 347 17.74 22.47 -1.38
CA SER A 347 18.84 21.63 -0.89
C SER A 347 19.60 22.30 0.25
N ARG A 348 19.69 21.63 1.40
CA ARG A 348 20.45 22.10 2.58
C ARG A 348 20.92 20.91 3.39
N LEU A 349 22.12 21.02 3.95
CA LEU A 349 22.61 20.17 5.03
C LEU A 349 23.27 21.10 6.05
N ASP A 350 22.71 21.19 7.24
CA ASP A 350 23.11 22.21 8.21
C ASP A 350 22.94 21.73 9.66
N VAL A 351 23.67 22.38 10.57
CA VAL A 351 23.44 22.25 12.01
C VAL A 351 22.90 23.56 12.53
N VAL A 352 21.65 23.53 12.95
CA VAL A 352 20.94 24.72 13.39
C VAL A 352 20.98 24.80 14.92
N ALA A 353 21.22 26.00 15.44
CA ALA A 353 21.14 26.25 16.86
C ALA A 353 19.66 26.15 17.31
N ASP A 354 19.46 25.47 18.43
CA ASP A 354 18.23 25.58 19.20
C ASP A 354 18.31 26.90 19.99
N VAL A 355 17.92 27.99 19.34
CA VAL A 355 17.98 29.34 19.91
C VAL A 355 16.94 29.47 21.04
N PRO A 356 17.30 29.99 22.22
CA PRO A 356 16.32 30.50 23.20
C PRO A 356 15.51 31.69 22.64
#